data_AF-A0A7S2J961-F1
#
_entry.id   AF-A0A7S2J961-F1
#
_cell.length_a   1.000
_cell.length_b   1.000
_cell.length_c   1.000
_cell.angle_alpha   90.00
_cell.angle_beta   90.00
_cell.angle_gamma   90.00
#
_symmetry.space_group_name_H-M   'P 1'
#
loop_
_entity.id
_entity.type
_entity.pdbx_description
1 polymer ?
#
loop_
_entity_poly.entity_id
_entity_poly.type
_entity_poly.pdbx_seq_one_letter_code
_entity_poly.pdbx_strand_id
1 'polypeptide(L)'
;GVLRVVESVPTLASALARPSGEWYRQSLREVLGHGVAWRNCTLRSEESLLGQLANANDYAREVYGPYHRVHSFGQGWDRGSFLKRDHTREALAEQMQRMIEFQEDLGRFRIQRVVGAMLLDGRALRDRLAPVPE
;
A
#
# COMPACT_ATOMS: atom_id res chain seq x y z
N GLY A 1 37.73 14.36 9.92
CA GLY A 1 37.29 14.54 8.52
C GLY A 1 35.88 15.07 8.55
N VAL A 2 35.67 16.29 8.05
CA VAL A 2 34.38 17.00 8.15
C VAL A 2 33.58 16.74 6.87
N LEU A 3 32.39 16.15 7.02
CA LEU A 3 31.47 15.85 5.94
C LEU A 3 30.96 17.17 5.33
N ARG A 4 31.44 17.47 4.12
CA ARG A 4 30.99 18.61 3.32
C ARG A 4 29.65 18.22 2.70
N VAL A 5 28.56 18.61 3.36
CA VAL A 5 27.21 18.55 2.78
C VAL A 5 27.20 19.55 1.63
N VAL A 6 27.22 19.03 0.40
CA VAL A 6 27.06 19.85 -0.80
C VAL A 6 25.59 20.24 -0.85
N GLU A 7 25.30 21.47 -0.40
CA GLU A 7 24.01 22.12 -0.57
C GLU A 7 23.70 22.23 -2.06
N SER A 8 22.93 21.28 -2.59
CA SER A 8 22.39 21.28 -3.95
C SER A 8 21.08 22.07 -4.04
N VAL A 9 20.94 23.12 -3.23
CA VAL A 9 19.85 24.09 -3.33
C VAL A 9 20.41 25.31 -4.04
N PRO A 10 19.88 25.72 -5.22
CA PRO A 10 20.29 26.97 -5.82
C PRO A 10 19.92 28.10 -4.86
N THR A 11 20.94 28.76 -4.31
CA THR A 11 20.77 29.92 -3.44
C THR A 11 20.04 31.01 -4.22
N LEU A 12 19.02 31.62 -3.59
CA LEU A 12 18.20 32.71 -4.14
C LEU A 12 19.02 33.90 -4.69
N ALA A 13 20.30 34.00 -4.31
CA ALA A 13 21.24 34.97 -4.81
C ALA A 13 21.42 34.93 -6.34
N SER A 14 21.34 33.75 -6.96
CA SER A 14 21.53 33.59 -8.41
C SER A 14 20.36 34.14 -9.24
N ALA A 15 19.18 34.31 -8.63
CA ALA A 15 17.99 34.84 -9.29
C ALA A 15 17.93 36.37 -9.30
N LEU A 16 18.73 37.05 -8.48
CA LEU A 16 18.71 38.50 -8.29
C LEU A 16 19.65 39.28 -9.24
N ALA A 17 20.42 38.60 -10.08
CA ALA A 17 21.33 39.23 -11.05
C ALA A 17 20.66 39.53 -12.40
N ARG A 18 19.43 40.05 -12.40
CA ARG A 18 18.74 40.53 -13.63
C ARG A 18 18.58 42.05 -13.59
N PRO A 19 18.88 42.76 -14.69
CA PRO A 19 18.82 44.21 -14.73
C PRO A 19 17.38 44.69 -14.59
N SER A 20 17.25 45.75 -13.80
CA SER A 20 16.03 46.48 -13.49
C SER A 20 15.28 46.95 -14.74
N GLY A 21 14.17 46.31 -15.04
CA GLY A 21 13.22 46.73 -16.06
C GLY A 21 12.03 45.79 -16.06
N GLU A 22 10.89 46.30 -15.58
CA GLU A 22 9.58 45.63 -15.51
C GLU A 22 9.44 44.52 -14.45
N TRP A 23 8.67 44.85 -13.41
CA TRP A 23 8.25 43.92 -12.37
C TRP A 23 7.25 42.91 -12.94
N TYR A 24 7.75 41.92 -13.67
CA TYR A 24 6.98 40.71 -13.92
C TYR A 24 6.85 39.98 -12.58
N ARG A 25 5.67 40.04 -11.95
CA ARG A 25 5.32 39.19 -10.80
C ARG A 25 5.20 37.75 -11.29
N GLN A 26 6.32 37.13 -11.66
CA GLN A 26 6.33 35.70 -11.90
C GLN A 26 6.05 35.00 -10.57
N SER A 27 5.03 34.16 -10.55
CA SER A 27 4.77 33.37 -9.35
C SER A 27 5.98 32.46 -9.10
N LEU A 28 6.28 32.16 -7.83
CA LEU A 28 7.36 31.21 -7.48
C LEU A 28 7.20 29.88 -8.24
N ARG A 29 5.96 29.51 -8.56
CA ARG A 29 5.57 28.35 -9.37
C ARG A 29 5.97 28.46 -10.84
N GLU A 30 5.98 29.66 -11.43
CA GLU A 30 6.44 29.92 -12.80
C GLU A 30 7.97 29.87 -12.90
N VAL A 31 8.67 30.43 -11.92
CA VAL A 31 10.15 30.38 -11.84
C VAL A 31 10.62 28.93 -11.62
N LEU A 32 9.97 28.19 -10.72
CA LEU A 32 10.22 26.76 -10.53
C LEU A 32 9.78 25.93 -11.75
N GLY A 33 8.71 26.33 -12.44
CA GLY A 33 8.21 25.69 -13.66
C GLY A 33 9.19 25.76 -14.86
N HIS A 34 10.09 26.73 -14.86
CA HIS A 34 11.19 26.86 -15.83
C HIS A 34 12.51 26.25 -15.38
N GLY A 35 12.63 25.86 -14.12
CA GLY A 35 13.80 25.16 -13.61
C GLY A 35 13.83 23.73 -14.10
N VAL A 36 14.69 23.42 -15.08
CA VAL A 36 14.97 22.04 -15.53
C VAL A 36 15.27 21.12 -14.34
N ALA A 37 15.97 21.63 -13.32
CA ALA A 37 16.25 20.91 -12.07
C ALA A 37 14.97 20.56 -11.29
N TRP A 38 14.04 21.50 -11.12
CA TRP A 38 12.77 21.26 -10.42
C TRP A 38 11.94 20.21 -11.14
N ARG A 39 11.76 20.35 -12.47
CA ARG A 39 11.03 19.37 -13.29
C ARG A 39 11.67 17.98 -13.21
N ASN A 40 12.99 17.90 -13.30
CA ASN A 40 13.70 16.62 -13.19
C ASN A 40 13.56 16.00 -11.79
N CYS A 41 13.58 16.80 -10.73
CA CYS A 41 13.31 16.31 -9.38
C CYS A 41 11.88 15.79 -9.25
N THR A 42 10.88 16.52 -9.75
CA THR A 42 9.48 16.07 -9.71
C THR A 42 9.29 14.76 -10.46
N LEU A 43 9.81 14.65 -11.69
CA LEU A 43 9.71 13.42 -12.49
C LEU A 43 10.37 12.22 -11.79
N ARG A 44 11.56 12.42 -11.21
CA ARG A 44 12.23 11.35 -10.43
C ARG A 44 11.45 10.94 -9.19
N SER A 45 10.84 11.90 -8.50
CA SER A 45 9.98 11.61 -7.36
C SER A 45 8.74 10.83 -7.78
N GLU A 46 8.10 11.20 -8.89
CA GLU A 46 6.94 10.47 -9.44
C GLU A 46 7.32 9.04 -9.84
N GLU A 47 8.40 8.85 -10.60
CA GLU A 47 8.89 7.52 -10.98
C GLU A 47 9.22 6.67 -9.75
N SER A 48 9.87 7.26 -8.75
CA SER A 48 10.20 6.57 -7.50
C SER A 48 8.95 6.15 -6.74
N LEU A 49 7.95 7.04 -6.64
CA LEU A 49 6.68 6.74 -5.97
C LEU A 49 5.90 5.64 -6.70
N LEU A 50 5.86 5.66 -8.03
CA LEU A 50 5.23 4.60 -8.83
C LEU A 50 5.93 3.25 -8.63
N GLY A 51 7.26 3.23 -8.59
CA GLY A 51 8.02 2.02 -8.28
C GLY A 51 7.74 1.49 -6.87
N GLN A 52 7.65 2.37 -5.87
CA GLN A 52 7.29 1.98 -4.50
C GLN A 52 5.85 1.46 -4.41
N LEU A 53 4.92 2.05 -5.17
CA LEU A 53 3.53 1.60 -5.24
C LEU A 53 3.42 0.21 -5.85
N ALA A 54 4.17 -0.06 -6.93
CA ALA A 54 4.23 -1.37 -7.56
C ALA A 54 4.75 -2.42 -6.56
N ASN A 55 5.86 -2.13 -5.87
CA ASN A 55 6.44 -3.02 -4.86
C ASN A 55 5.48 -3.28 -3.69
N ALA A 56 4.77 -2.24 -3.23
CA ALA A 56 3.78 -2.37 -2.17
C ALA A 56 2.60 -3.25 -2.61
N ASN A 57 2.15 -3.12 -3.86
CA ASN A 57 1.09 -3.93 -4.43
C ASN A 57 1.50 -5.40 -4.60
N ASP A 58 2.70 -5.67 -5.10
CA ASP A 58 3.20 -7.04 -5.25
C ASP A 58 3.36 -7.71 -3.89
N TYR A 59 3.93 -6.99 -2.92
CA TYR A 59 4.00 -7.47 -1.53
C TYR A 59 2.60 -7.75 -0.95
N ALA A 60 1.64 -6.86 -1.17
CA ALA A 60 0.28 -7.04 -0.70
C ALA A 60 -0.37 -8.29 -1.32
N ARG A 61 -0.12 -8.58 -2.60
CA ARG A 61 -0.61 -9.80 -3.25
C ARG A 61 0.03 -11.06 -2.67
N GLU A 62 1.34 -11.06 -2.45
CA GLU A 62 2.03 -12.22 -1.88
C GLU A 62 1.56 -12.55 -0.46
N VAL A 63 1.39 -11.51 0.37
CA VAL A 63 1.07 -11.69 1.79
C VAL A 63 -0.43 -11.81 2.04
N TYR A 64 -1.26 -11.05 1.33
CA TYR A 64 -2.71 -11.07 1.54
C TYR A 64 -3.45 -12.00 0.57
N GLY A 65 -2.84 -12.37 -0.55
CA GLY A 65 -3.42 -13.26 -1.56
C GLY A 65 -3.90 -14.61 -1.00
N PRO A 66 -3.14 -15.31 -0.13
CA PRO A 66 -3.58 -16.58 0.45
C PRO A 66 -4.92 -16.49 1.20
N TYR A 67 -5.23 -15.34 1.79
CA TYR A 67 -6.47 -15.13 2.54
C TYR A 67 -7.71 -14.97 1.65
N HIS A 68 -7.55 -14.85 0.33
CA HIS A 68 -8.67 -14.84 -0.61
C HIS A 68 -9.51 -16.13 -0.49
N ARG A 69 -8.89 -17.27 -0.16
CA ARG A 69 -9.61 -18.54 0.05
C ARG A 69 -10.60 -18.47 1.21
N VAL A 70 -10.25 -17.75 2.28
CA VAL A 70 -11.11 -17.56 3.45
C VAL A 70 -12.31 -16.69 3.07
N HIS A 71 -12.07 -15.62 2.32
CA HIS A 71 -13.13 -14.76 1.80
C HIS A 71 -14.08 -15.55 0.86
N SER A 72 -13.52 -16.31 -0.08
CA SER A 72 -14.30 -17.15 -1.00
C SER A 72 -15.12 -18.21 -0.27
N PHE A 73 -14.55 -18.83 0.77
CA PHE A 73 -15.27 -19.77 1.62
C PHE A 73 -16.45 -19.10 2.35
N GLY A 74 -16.22 -17.94 2.97
CA GLY A 74 -17.27 -17.19 3.67
C GLY A 74 -18.40 -16.72 2.76
N GLN A 75 -18.10 -16.30 1.52
CA GLN A 75 -19.12 -15.91 0.54
C GLN A 75 -19.97 -17.09 0.04
N GLY A 76 -19.37 -18.28 -0.06
CA GLY A 76 -20.06 -19.50 -0.47
C GLY A 76 -20.78 -20.22 0.67
N TRP A 77 -20.54 -19.82 1.93
CA TRP A 77 -21.15 -20.45 3.09
C TRP A 77 -22.56 -19.92 3.31
N ASP A 78 -23.55 -20.77 3.01
CA ASP A 78 -24.94 -20.53 3.38
C ASP A 78 -25.37 -21.48 4.49
N ARG A 79 -25.55 -20.92 5.70
CA ARG A 79 -26.01 -21.65 6.87
C ARG A 79 -27.37 -22.33 6.63
N GLY A 80 -28.25 -21.70 5.84
CA GLY A 80 -29.58 -22.25 5.55
C GLY A 80 -29.53 -23.50 4.66
N SER A 81 -28.72 -23.47 3.61
CA SER A 81 -28.46 -24.65 2.75
C SER A 81 -27.65 -25.72 3.48
N PHE A 82 -26.73 -25.32 4.36
CA PHE A 82 -25.98 -26.24 5.19
C PHE A 82 -26.92 -27.05 6.09
N LEU A 83 -27.76 -26.40 6.90
CA LEU A 83 -28.67 -27.09 7.83
C LEU A 83 -29.71 -28.00 7.15
N LYS A 84 -30.00 -27.79 5.86
CA LYS A 84 -30.95 -28.60 5.08
C LYS A 84 -30.32 -29.84 4.43
N ARG A 85 -29.00 -29.96 4.42
CA ARG A 85 -28.30 -31.13 3.86
C ARG A 85 -28.08 -32.18 4.94
N ASP A 86 -28.26 -33.45 4.59
CA ASP A 86 -27.80 -34.55 5.42
C ASP A 86 -26.28 -34.62 5.32
N HIS A 87 -25.60 -34.23 6.40
CA HIS A 87 -24.14 -34.31 6.47
C HIS A 87 -23.72 -35.65 7.05
N THR A 88 -22.78 -36.31 6.39
CA THR A 88 -22.06 -37.41 7.02
C THR A 88 -21.12 -36.84 8.09
N ARG A 89 -20.82 -37.67 9.09
CA ARG A 89 -19.86 -37.31 10.14
C ARG A 89 -18.47 -36.97 9.54
N GLU A 90 -18.06 -37.65 8.47
CA GLU A 90 -16.79 -37.32 7.81
C GLU A 90 -16.84 -35.94 7.15
N ALA A 91 -17.93 -35.60 6.45
CA ALA A 91 -18.07 -34.30 5.79
C ALA A 91 -18.05 -33.13 6.79
N LEU A 92 -18.67 -33.30 7.96
CA LEU A 92 -18.61 -32.33 9.06
C LEU A 92 -17.19 -32.18 9.61
N ALA A 93 -16.51 -33.30 9.84
CA ALA A 93 -15.14 -33.30 10.35
C ALA A 93 -14.17 -32.57 9.39
N GLU A 94 -14.30 -32.80 8.07
CA GLU A 94 -13.51 -32.11 7.07
C GLU A 94 -13.76 -30.59 7.05
N GLN A 95 -15.01 -30.16 7.19
CA GLN A 95 -15.33 -28.74 7.22
C GLN A 95 -14.83 -28.05 8.49
N MET A 96 -15.00 -28.68 9.66
CA MET A 96 -14.44 -28.18 10.91
C MET A 96 -12.92 -28.07 10.83
N GLN A 97 -12.25 -29.05 10.23
CA GLN A 97 -10.80 -29.02 10.05
C GLN A 97 -10.37 -27.83 9.18
N ARG A 98 -11.07 -27.56 8.07
CA ARG A 98 -10.80 -26.38 7.22
C ARG A 98 -11.01 -25.07 7.95
N MET A 99 -12.03 -24.97 8.81
CA MET A 99 -12.26 -23.77 9.61
C MET A 99 -11.13 -23.53 10.62
N ILE A 100 -10.65 -24.59 11.27
CA ILE A 100 -9.49 -24.51 12.19
C ILE A 100 -8.26 -24.02 11.43
N GLU A 101 -7.97 -24.58 10.25
CA GLU A 101 -6.86 -24.14 9.40
C GLU A 101 -6.96 -22.65 9.04
N PHE A 102 -8.17 -22.16 8.70
CA PHE A 102 -8.37 -20.73 8.42
C PHE A 102 -8.17 -19.85 9.65
N GLN A 103 -8.58 -20.31 10.84
CA GLN A 103 -8.33 -19.58 12.08
C GLN A 103 -6.83 -19.50 12.40
N GLU A 104 -6.08 -20.59 12.20
CA GLU A 104 -4.62 -20.61 12.37
C GLU A 104 -3.92 -19.67 11.39
N ASP A 105 -4.34 -19.68 10.12
CA ASP A 105 -3.80 -18.78 9.09
C ASP A 105 -4.06 -17.31 9.44
N LEU A 106 -5.28 -16.99 9.89
CA LEU A 106 -5.64 -15.65 10.34
C LEU A 106 -4.91 -15.24 11.62
N GLY A 107 -4.54 -16.19 12.47
CA GLY A 107 -3.66 -15.97 13.61
C GLY A 107 -2.27 -15.49 13.19
N ARG A 108 -1.78 -15.92 12.02
CA ARG A 108 -0.50 -15.51 11.43
C ARG A 108 -0.62 -14.24 10.55
N PHE A 109 -1.81 -13.65 10.46
CA PHE A 109 -2.07 -12.49 9.61
C PHE A 109 -1.25 -11.27 10.02
N ARG A 110 -0.48 -10.73 9.08
CA ARG A 110 0.35 -9.56 9.32
C ARG A 110 -0.45 -8.27 9.17
N ILE A 111 -0.75 -7.64 10.30
CA ILE A 111 -1.63 -6.46 10.37
C ILE A 111 -1.02 -5.24 9.68
N GLN A 112 0.27 -4.97 9.89
CA GLN A 112 0.91 -3.78 9.33
C GLN A 112 2.30 -4.09 8.78
N ARG A 113 2.66 -3.39 7.69
CA ARG A 113 4.04 -3.36 7.19
C ARG A 113 4.33 -2.09 6.42
N VAL A 114 5.51 -1.54 6.62
CA VAL A 114 6.04 -0.42 5.83
C VAL A 114 6.77 -0.97 4.59
N VAL A 115 6.43 -0.45 3.42
CA VAL A 115 7.08 -0.75 2.13
C VAL A 115 7.47 0.58 1.47
N GLY A 116 8.77 0.89 1.45
CA GLY A 116 9.25 2.20 0.98
C GLY A 116 8.68 3.33 1.85
N ALA A 117 8.03 4.31 1.24
CA ALA A 117 7.35 5.40 1.93
C ALA A 117 5.89 5.09 2.33
N MET A 118 5.38 3.88 2.05
CA MET A 118 3.98 3.52 2.26
C MET A 118 3.81 2.59 3.47
N LEU A 119 2.71 2.78 4.21
CA LEU A 119 2.25 1.86 5.24
C LEU A 119 1.08 1.05 4.70
N LEU A 120 1.25 -0.27 4.64
CA LEU A 120 0.17 -1.21 4.37
C LEU A 120 -0.51 -1.58 5.69
N ASP A 121 -1.81 -1.29 5.80
CA ASP A 121 -2.64 -1.65 6.94
C ASP A 121 -3.72 -2.66 6.54
N GLY A 122 -3.55 -3.89 6.98
CA GLY A 122 -4.46 -5.00 6.79
C GLY A 122 -5.43 -5.22 7.95
N ARG A 123 -5.50 -4.35 8.97
CA ARG A 123 -6.40 -4.51 10.11
C ARG A 123 -7.85 -4.68 9.68
N ALA A 124 -8.34 -3.79 8.81
CA ALA A 124 -9.70 -3.87 8.29
C ALA A 124 -9.96 -5.15 7.48
N LEU A 125 -8.94 -5.66 6.77
CA LEU A 125 -9.05 -6.93 6.05
C LEU A 125 -9.15 -8.10 7.03
N ARG A 126 -8.30 -8.14 8.07
CA ARG A 126 -8.37 -9.16 9.11
C ARG A 126 -9.73 -9.14 9.82
N ASP A 127 -10.22 -7.97 10.21
CA ASP A 127 -11.48 -7.86 10.95
C ASP A 127 -12.68 -8.36 10.14
N ARG A 128 -12.65 -8.20 8.81
CA ARG A 128 -13.66 -8.76 7.90
C ARG A 128 -13.56 -10.27 7.72
N LEU A 129 -12.36 -10.84 7.85
CA LEU A 129 -12.11 -12.28 7.68
C LEU A 129 -12.21 -13.06 9.00
N ALA A 130 -12.05 -12.39 10.14
CA ALA A 130 -12.08 -12.97 11.47
C ALA A 130 -13.39 -13.68 11.84
N PRO A 131 -14.60 -13.24 11.43
CA PRO A 131 -15.80 -14.05 11.59
C PRO A 131 -15.75 -15.21 10.60
N VAL A 132 -15.01 -16.27 10.93
CA VAL A 132 -15.12 -17.55 10.22
C VAL A 132 -16.50 -18.10 10.53
N PRO A 133 -17.39 -18.27 9.53
CA PRO A 133 -18.77 -18.64 9.80
C PRO A 133 -18.86 -20.01 10.47
N GLU A 134 -19.51 -20.07 11.64
CA GLU A 134 -19.88 -21.27 12.38
C GLU A 134 -21.20 -21.91 11.91
#